data_AF-A0A428VXG0-F1
#
_entry.id   AF-A0A428VXG0-F1
#
_cell.length_a   1.000
_cell.length_b   1.000
_cell.length_c   1.000
_cell.angle_alpha   90.00
_cell.angle_beta   90.00
_cell.angle_gamma   90.00
#
_symmetry.space_group_name_H-M   'P 1'
#
loop_
_entity.id
_entity.type
_entity.pdbx_description
1 polymer ?
#
loop_
_entity_poly.entity_id
_entity_poly.type
_entity_poly.pdbx_seq_one_letter_code
_entity_poly.pdbx_strand_id
1 'polypeptide(L)' 'MTTEAAFASRYDQRVRLVRDVLKQNTELSDTACQALAVRLLHTMDTIPERMR' A
#
# COMPACT_ATOMS: atom_id res chain seq x y z
N MET A 1 -17.21 24.78 9.15
CA MET A 1 -16.36 24.36 8.01
C MET A 1 -16.31 22.85 8.04
N THR A 2 -17.11 22.20 7.19
CA THR A 2 -17.11 20.74 7.04
C THR A 2 -15.85 20.37 6.27
N THR A 3 -14.85 19.89 6.99
CA THR A 3 -13.65 19.31 6.37
C THR A 3 -14.12 18.06 5.64
N GLU A 4 -14.11 18.09 4.30
CA GLU A 4 -14.23 16.89 3.48
C GLU A 4 -13.05 15.99 3.83
N ALA A 5 -13.25 15.11 4.82
CA ALA A 5 -12.29 14.07 5.13
C ALA A 5 -12.26 13.18 3.89
N ALA A 6 -11.22 13.37 3.06
CA ALA A 6 -10.94 12.51 1.92
C ALA A 6 -11.02 11.07 2.43
N PHE A 7 -12.05 10.35 2.00
CA PHE A 7 -12.37 9.02 2.51
C PHE A 7 -11.29 8.06 1.99
N ALA A 8 -10.15 8.04 2.69
CA ALA A 8 -9.04 7.17 2.36
C ALA A 8 -9.37 5.78 2.87
N SER A 9 -9.65 4.86 1.95
CA SER A 9 -9.89 3.46 2.31
C SER A 9 -8.72 2.93 3.14
N ARG A 10 -8.99 2.03 4.09
CA ARG A 10 -7.93 1.34 4.85
C ARG A 10 -6.94 0.66 3.90
N TYR A 11 -7.42 0.19 2.75
CA TYR A 11 -6.59 -0.34 1.69
C TYR A 11 -5.61 0.71 1.15
N ASP A 12 -6.09 1.91 0.82
CA ASP A 12 -5.25 3.01 0.32
C ASP A 12 -4.21 3.46 1.34
N GLN A 13 -4.56 3.44 2.64
CA GLN A 13 -3.63 3.73 3.71
C GLN A 13 -2.51 2.67 3.77
N ARG A 14 -2.86 1.37 3.69
CA ARG A 14 -1.87 0.28 3.63
C ARG A 14 -0.95 0.42 2.42
N VAL A 15 -1.52 0.74 1.24
CA VAL A 15 -0.73 0.94 0.01
C VAL A 15 0.25 2.09 0.17
N ARG A 16 -0.17 3.22 0.75
CA ARG A 16 0.73 4.37 1.01
C ARG A 16 1.88 3.99 1.94
N LEU A 17 1.60 3.32 3.05
CA LEU A 17 2.63 2.87 3.99
C LEU A 17 3.68 1.98 3.30
N VAL A 18 3.25 0.98 2.53
CA VAL A 18 4.16 0.07 1.82
C VAL A 18 4.94 0.82 0.74
N ARG A 19 4.30 1.71 -0.02
CA ARG A 19 4.98 2.54 -1.02
C ARG A 19 6.05 3.42 -0.38
N ASP A 20 5.76 4.06 0.74
CA ASP A 20 6.69 4.99 1.38
C ASP A 20 7.93 4.24 1.90
N VAL A 21 7.76 3.01 2.40
CA VAL A 21 8.89 2.10 2.72
C VAL A 21 9.67 1.74 1.45
N LEU A 22 9.00 1.37 0.36
CA LEU A 22 9.68 1.04 -0.90
C LEU A 22 10.49 2.22 -1.45
N LYS A 23 9.96 3.45 -1.39
CA LYS A 23 10.68 4.65 -1.82
C LYS A 23 11.92 4.96 -0.98
N GLN A 24 11.90 4.61 0.31
CA GLN A 24 13.05 4.80 1.20
C GLN A 24 14.15 3.75 0.98
N ASN A 25 13.80 2.57 0.48
CA ASN A 25 14.71 1.42 0.40
C ASN A 25 15.09 1.04 -1.04
N THR A 26 14.55 1.72 -2.06
CA THR A 26 14.80 1.43 -3.47
C THR A 26 14.97 2.72 -4.26
N GLU A 27 15.69 2.65 -5.37
CA GLU A 27 15.83 3.77 -6.33
C GLU A 27 14.71 3.79 -7.38
N LEU A 28 13.59 3.13 -7.10
CA LEU A 28 12.48 3.03 -8.02
C LEU A 28 11.69 4.34 -8.10
N SER A 29 11.10 4.60 -9.26
CA SER A 29 10.19 5.73 -9.43
C SER A 29 8.96 5.60 -8.53
N ASP A 30 8.33 6.72 -8.19
CA ASP A 30 7.11 6.74 -7.35
C ASP A 30 6.01 5.83 -7.93
N THR A 31 5.85 5.83 -9.25
CA THR A 31 4.88 4.97 -9.95
C THR A 31 5.23 3.49 -9.85
N ALA A 32 6.51 3.13 -9.93
CA ALA A 32 6.96 1.75 -9.73
C ALA A 32 6.76 1.30 -8.28
N CYS A 33 7.09 2.14 -7.30
CA CYS A 33 6.83 1.88 -5.88
C CYS A 33 5.33 1.70 -5.59
N GLN A 34 4.48 2.53 -6.18
CA GLN A 34 3.02 2.42 -6.06
C GLN A 34 2.52 1.10 -6.63
N ALA A 35 2.95 0.73 -7.84
CA ALA A 35 2.54 -0.52 -8.49
C ALA A 35 3.01 -1.75 -7.69
N LEU A 36 4.22 -1.72 -7.16
CA LEU A 36 4.75 -2.78 -6.30
C LEU A 36 3.99 -2.87 -4.98
N ALA A 37 3.68 -1.75 -4.32
CA ALA A 37 2.93 -1.74 -3.07
C ALA A 37 1.55 -2.40 -3.23
N VAL A 38 0.83 -2.09 -4.31
CA VAL A 38 -0.46 -2.72 -4.63
C VAL A 38 -0.30 -4.23 -4.86
N ARG A 39 0.69 -4.64 -5.66
CA ARG A 39 0.94 -6.07 -5.93
C ARG A 39 1.31 -6.86 -4.68
N LEU A 40 2.13 -6.27 -3.81
CA LEU A 40 2.63 -6.92 -2.61
C LEU A 40 1.49 -7.11 -1.60
N LEU A 41 0.66 -6.09 -1.40
CA LEU A 41 -0.54 -6.20 -0.57
C LEU A 41 -1.55 -7.20 -1.14
N HIS A 42 -1.80 -7.18 -2.44
CA HIS A 42 -2.66 -8.18 -3.08
C HIS A 42 -2.12 -9.60 -2.90
N THR A 43 -0.80 -9.78 -2.99
CA THR A 43 -0.16 -11.08 -2.75
C THR A 43 -0.33 -11.51 -1.29
N MET A 44 -0.14 -10.60 -0.33
CA MET A 44 -0.37 -10.90 1.09
C MET A 44 -1.83 -11.24 1.39
N ASP A 45 -2.77 -10.51 0.81
CA ASP A 45 -4.21 -10.74 1.00
C ASP A 45 -4.69 -12.04 0.31
N THR A 46 -3.95 -12.54 -0.69
CA THR A 46 -4.25 -13.80 -1.41
C THR A 46 -3.52 -15.01 -0.86
N ILE A 47 -2.50 -14.82 0.00
CA ILE A 47 -1.91 -15.93 0.75
C ILE A 47 -2.95 -16.38 1.77
N PRO A 48 -3.50 -17.60 1.66
CA PRO A 48 -4.38 -18.11 2.70
C PRO A 48 -3.58 -18.12 3.99
N GLU A 49 -4.07 -17.44 5.01
CA GLU A 49 -3.51 -17.54 6.36
C GLU A 49 -3.36 -19.03 6.66
N ARG A 50 -2.11 -19.50 6.81
CA ARG A 50 -1.87 -20.78 7.47
C ARG A 50 -2.32 -20.57 8.90
N MET A 51 -3.60 -20.84 9.13
CA MET A 51 -4.20 -21.03 10.45
C MET A 51 -3.23 -21.92 11.22
N ARG A 52 -2.50 -21.31 12.16
CA ARG A 52 -1.73 -22.03 13.16
C ARG A 52 -2.66 -22.48 14.27
#